data_AF-A0A528G848-F1
#
_entry.id   AF-A0A528G848-F1
#
_cell.length_a   1.000
_cell.length_b   1.000
_cell.length_c   1.000
_cell.angle_alpha   90.00
_cell.angle_beta   90.00
_cell.angle_gamma   90.00
#
_symmetry.space_group_name_H-M   'P 1'
#
loop_
_entity.id
_entity.type
_entity.pdbx_description
1 polymer ?
#
loop_
_entity_poly.entity_id
_entity_poly.type
_entity_poly.pdbx_seq_one_letter_code
_entity_poly.pdbx_strand_id
1 'polypeptide(L)'
;MNIDRPDDISEDVYVGFVRALFRDAGILLVGAFTQGAMGLLVYWKTSAAIYLALAILMVATAIGRYLAIRRVSPDTIVTYGSALAWERYYIVAGTIHGSAVGLFAFVCLYVVPD
;
A
#
# COMPACT_ATOMS: atom_id res chain seq x y z
N MET A 1 5.44 39.89 -3.54
CA MET A 1 5.55 38.60 -2.84
C MET A 1 4.52 37.70 -3.48
N ASN A 2 4.94 36.88 -4.45
CA ASN A 2 4.04 36.04 -5.22
C ASN A 2 3.88 34.72 -4.45
N ILE A 3 2.66 34.35 -4.12
CA ILE A 3 2.38 33.05 -3.50
C ILE A 3 2.16 32.09 -4.66
N ASP A 4 3.14 31.22 -4.91
CA ASP A 4 3.04 30.13 -5.88
C ASP A 4 1.83 29.26 -5.53
N ARG A 5 0.77 29.35 -6.34
CA ARG A 5 -0.31 28.37 -6.28
C ARG A 5 0.22 27.07 -6.91
N PRO A 6 0.03 25.89 -6.29
CA PRO A 6 0.40 24.60 -6.87
C PRO A 6 -0.41 24.20 -8.12
N ASP A 7 -1.13 25.14 -8.75
CA ASP A 7 -2.27 24.90 -9.64
C ASP A 7 -1.89 24.71 -11.13
N ASP A 8 -0.61 24.51 -11.47
CA ASP A 8 -0.21 24.38 -12.87
C ASP A 8 0.72 23.20 -13.15
N ILE A 9 0.43 22.05 -12.51
CA ILE A 9 0.99 20.78 -12.98
C ILE A 9 0.29 20.46 -14.31
N SER A 10 1.05 20.47 -15.40
CA SER A 10 0.55 20.07 -16.72
C SER A 10 -0.15 18.70 -16.65
N GLU A 11 -1.31 18.57 -17.31
CA GLU A 11 -2.11 17.34 -17.32
C GLU A 11 -1.27 16.12 -17.70
N ASP A 12 -0.40 16.26 -18.71
CA ASP A 12 0.50 15.19 -19.16
C ASP A 12 1.43 14.71 -18.04
N VAL A 13 1.92 15.63 -17.21
CA VAL A 13 2.81 15.33 -16.08
C VAL A 13 2.04 14.59 -14.99
N TYR A 14 0.84 15.05 -14.65
CA TYR A 14 -0.01 14.38 -13.64
C TYR A 14 -0.46 12.99 -14.11
N VAL A 15 -0.93 12.86 -15.36
CA VAL A 15 -1.30 11.57 -15.96
C VAL A 15 -0.10 10.63 -15.98
N GLY A 16 1.08 11.12 -16.38
CA GLY A 16 2.33 10.36 -16.36
C GLY A 16 2.71 9.87 -14.97
N PHE A 17 2.56 10.72 -13.95
CA PHE A 17 2.77 10.35 -12.54
C PHE A 17 1.83 9.21 -12.11
N VAL A 18 0.52 9.34 -12.36
CA VAL A 18 -0.44 8.31 -11.96
C VAL A 18 -0.17 6.99 -12.68
N ARG A 19 0.22 6.99 -13.97
CA ARG A 19 0.64 5.77 -14.68
C ARG A 19 1.84 5.09 -14.01
N ALA A 20 2.81 5.89 -13.55
CA ALA A 20 4.01 5.36 -12.91
C ALA A 20 3.69 4.58 -11.62
N LEU A 21 2.63 4.95 -10.89
CA LEU A 21 2.19 4.24 -9.67
C LEU A 21 1.89 2.75 -9.92
N PHE A 22 1.50 2.39 -11.14
CA PHE A 22 1.11 1.02 -11.49
C PHE A 22 2.20 0.22 -12.21
N ARG A 23 3.34 0.84 -12.53
CA ARG A 23 4.34 0.25 -13.45
C ARG A 23 5.17 -0.86 -12.85
N ASP A 24 5.54 -0.75 -11.57
CA ASP A 24 6.35 -1.75 -10.88
C ASP A 24 5.71 -2.19 -9.56
N ALA A 25 4.90 -3.24 -9.63
CA ALA A 25 4.28 -3.85 -8.46
C ALA A 25 5.17 -4.90 -7.78
N GLY A 26 6.33 -5.24 -8.35
CA GLY A 26 7.15 -6.36 -7.88
C GLY A 26 7.63 -6.20 -6.44
N ILE A 27 7.97 -4.97 -6.07
CA ILE A 27 8.42 -4.62 -4.71
C ILE A 27 7.37 -4.95 -3.63
N LEU A 28 6.08 -4.97 -3.97
CA LEU A 28 5.01 -5.30 -3.01
C LEU A 28 5.06 -6.75 -2.57
N LEU A 29 5.50 -7.67 -3.43
CA LEU A 29 5.67 -9.07 -3.06
C LEU A 29 6.81 -9.23 -2.06
N VAL A 30 7.93 -8.56 -2.30
CA VAL A 30 9.05 -8.54 -1.35
C VAL A 30 8.58 -8.02 0.00
N GLY A 31 7.88 -6.89 0.01
CA GLY A 31 7.27 -6.32 1.21
C GLY A 31 6.31 -7.30 1.92
N ALA A 32 5.47 -8.02 1.17
CA ALA A 32 4.56 -9.02 1.72
C ALA A 32 5.31 -10.12 2.46
N PHE A 33 6.36 -10.69 1.85
CA PHE A 33 7.17 -11.74 2.47
C PHE A 33 7.91 -11.23 3.71
N THR A 34 8.48 -10.03 3.65
CA THR A 34 9.16 -9.43 4.82
C THR A 34 8.17 -9.19 5.97
N GLN A 35 6.98 -8.67 5.70
CA GLN A 35 5.94 -8.45 6.71
C GLN A 35 5.44 -9.75 7.33
N GLY A 36 5.22 -10.78 6.50
CA GLY A 36 4.87 -12.12 6.97
C GLY A 36 5.95 -12.71 7.87
N ALA A 37 7.22 -12.64 7.45
CA ALA A 37 8.35 -13.11 8.25
C ALA A 37 8.46 -12.38 9.59
N MET A 38 8.31 -11.05 9.61
CA MET A 38 8.30 -10.28 10.85
C MET A 38 7.19 -10.73 11.81
N GLY A 39 5.95 -10.85 11.32
CA GLY A 39 4.83 -11.30 12.16
C GLY A 39 5.03 -12.71 12.71
N LEU A 40 5.60 -13.62 11.90
CA LEU A 40 5.95 -14.97 12.33
C LEU A 40 7.08 -14.99 13.38
N LEU A 41 8.08 -14.12 13.27
CA LEU A 41 9.15 -14.01 14.26
C LEU A 41 8.62 -13.51 15.60
N VAL A 42 7.71 -12.53 15.60
CA VAL A 42 7.07 -12.05 16.84
C VAL A 42 6.19 -13.14 17.45
N TYR A 43 5.43 -13.87 16.63
CA TYR A 43 4.68 -15.04 17.10
C TYR A 43 5.60 -16.08 17.74
N TRP A 44 6.74 -16.39 17.11
CA TRP A 44 7.69 -17.36 17.66
C TRP A 44 8.26 -16.90 19.01
N LYS A 45 8.56 -15.61 19.16
CA LYS A 45 9.08 -15.06 20.41
C LYS A 45 8.04 -15.04 21.54
N THR A 46 6.80 -14.68 21.24
CA THR A 46 5.75 -14.40 22.25
C THR A 46 4.80 -15.56 22.48
N SER A 47 4.71 -16.52 21.54
CA SER A 47 3.67 -17.55 21.45
C SER A 47 2.23 -17.01 21.39
N ALA A 48 2.03 -15.70 21.19
CA ALA A 48 0.71 -15.09 21.17
C ALA A 48 0.08 -15.22 19.78
N ALA A 49 -0.96 -16.05 19.66
CA ALA A 49 -1.61 -16.39 18.38
C ALA A 49 -2.15 -15.18 17.59
N ILE A 50 -2.39 -14.05 18.25
CA ILE A 50 -2.78 -12.80 17.59
C ILE A 50 -1.76 -12.35 16.52
N TYR A 51 -0.47 -12.59 16.75
CA TYR A 51 0.58 -12.23 15.79
C TYR A 51 0.57 -13.10 14.54
N LEU A 52 0.10 -14.35 14.64
CA LEU A 52 -0.11 -15.20 13.46
C LEU A 52 -1.27 -14.67 12.61
N ALA A 53 -2.39 -14.28 13.24
CA ALA A 53 -3.53 -13.68 12.54
C ALA A 53 -3.13 -12.36 11.86
N LEU A 54 -2.36 -11.51 12.53
CA LEU A 54 -1.87 -10.25 11.98
C LEU A 54 -0.85 -10.46 10.85
N ALA A 55 0.03 -11.46 10.94
CA ALA A 55 0.94 -11.82 9.87
C ALA A 55 0.17 -12.20 8.59
N ILE A 56 -0.84 -13.06 8.73
CA ILE A 56 -1.72 -13.46 7.62
C ILE A 56 -2.45 -12.23 7.04
N LEU A 57 -2.99 -11.36 7.89
CA LEU A 57 -3.68 -10.13 7.46
C LEU A 57 -2.76 -9.19 6.66
N MET A 58 -1.53 -8.96 7.13
CA MET A 58 -0.56 -8.13 6.42
C MET A 58 -0.18 -8.72 5.06
N VAL A 59 0.09 -10.04 5.00
CA VAL A 59 0.41 -10.72 3.74
C VAL A 59 -0.78 -10.68 2.78
N ALA A 60 -1.98 -10.97 3.26
CA ALA A 60 -3.20 -10.97 2.45
C ALA A 60 -3.49 -9.58 1.86
N THR A 61 -3.35 -8.51 2.65
CA THR A 61 -3.56 -7.14 2.17
C THR A 61 -2.45 -6.69 1.22
N ALA A 62 -1.19 -7.09 1.43
CA ALA A 62 -0.09 -6.81 0.51
C ALA A 62 -0.27 -7.51 -0.84
N ILE A 63 -0.65 -8.79 -0.84
CA ILE A 63 -0.99 -9.55 -2.07
C ILE A 63 -2.22 -8.93 -2.73
N GLY A 64 -3.26 -8.58 -1.96
CA GLY A 64 -4.44 -7.90 -2.46
C GLY A 64 -4.08 -6.59 -3.17
N ARG A 65 -3.17 -5.79 -2.61
CA ARG A 65 -2.64 -4.57 -3.22
C ARG A 65 -1.84 -4.86 -4.50
N TYR A 66 -1.01 -5.89 -4.50
CA TYR A 66 -0.28 -6.34 -5.69
C TYR A 66 -1.24 -6.70 -6.84
N LEU A 67 -2.27 -7.50 -6.57
CA LEU A 67 -3.29 -7.87 -7.57
C LEU A 67 -4.10 -6.64 -8.01
N ALA A 68 -4.43 -5.76 -7.06
CA ALA A 68 -5.12 -4.51 -7.30
C ALA A 68 -4.36 -3.58 -8.25
N ILE A 69 -3.03 -3.57 -8.21
CA ILE A 69 -2.20 -2.78 -9.13
C ILE A 69 -2.05 -3.51 -10.47
N ARG A 70 -1.77 -4.82 -10.45
CA ARG A 70 -1.54 -5.60 -11.69
C ARG A 70 -2.73 -5.69 -12.61
N ARG A 71 -3.95 -5.56 -12.10
CA ARG A 71 -5.17 -5.56 -12.92
C ARG A 71 -5.38 -4.27 -13.70
N VAL A 72 -4.65 -3.20 -13.37
CA VAL A 72 -4.79 -1.89 -14.04
C VAL A 72 -3.90 -1.88 -15.27
N SER A 73 -4.47 -1.50 -16.42
CA SER A 73 -3.70 -1.22 -17.63
C SER A 73 -3.33 0.26 -17.62
N PRO A 74 -2.06 0.65 -17.37
CA PRO A 74 -1.68 2.06 -17.23
C PRO A 74 -1.94 2.87 -18.51
N ASP A 75 -1.93 2.21 -19.66
CA ASP A 75 -2.19 2.84 -20.96
C ASP A 75 -3.63 3.39 -21.09
N THR A 76 -4.56 2.92 -20.25
CA THR A 76 -5.95 3.41 -20.20
C THR A 76 -6.11 4.74 -19.45
N ILE A 77 -5.06 5.19 -18.75
CA ILE A 77 -5.08 6.42 -17.96
C ILE A 77 -4.62 7.57 -18.88
N VAL A 78 -5.53 8.20 -19.60
CA VAL A 78 -5.18 9.18 -20.66
C VAL A 78 -5.58 10.61 -20.32
N THR A 79 -6.62 10.78 -19.52
CA THR A 79 -7.16 12.09 -19.15
C THR A 79 -6.99 12.35 -17.66
N TYR A 80 -7.00 13.62 -17.27
CA TYR A 80 -7.01 14.06 -15.88
C TYR A 80 -8.09 13.33 -15.06
N GLY A 81 -9.33 13.25 -15.59
CA GLY A 81 -10.43 12.58 -14.90
C GLY A 81 -10.18 11.09 -14.66
N SER A 82 -9.60 10.40 -15.65
CA SER A 82 -9.22 8.99 -15.49
C SER A 82 -8.07 8.81 -14.48
N ALA A 83 -7.10 9.72 -14.49
CA ALA A 83 -5.98 9.73 -13.56
C ALA A 83 -6.44 9.93 -12.11
N LEU A 84 -7.36 10.88 -11.87
CA LEU A 84 -7.92 11.12 -10.54
C LEU A 84 -8.70 9.92 -10.00
N ALA A 85 -9.45 9.22 -10.85
CA ALA A 85 -10.17 8.01 -10.45
C ALA A 85 -9.20 6.87 -10.05
N TRP A 86 -8.15 6.66 -10.84
CA TRP A 86 -7.15 5.63 -10.57
C TRP A 86 -6.22 5.97 -9.41
N GLU A 87 -5.91 7.25 -9.20
CA GLU A 87 -5.18 7.71 -8.01
C GLU A 87 -5.96 7.38 -6.74
N ARG A 88 -7.26 7.72 -6.68
CA ARG A 88 -8.12 7.38 -5.52
C ARG A 88 -8.14 5.87 -5.27
N TYR A 89 -8.27 5.10 -6.35
CA TYR A 89 -8.23 3.65 -6.27
C TYR A 89 -6.89 3.14 -5.69
N TYR A 90 -5.76 3.69 -6.16
CA TYR A 90 -4.43 3.37 -5.65
C TYR A 90 -4.27 3.73 -4.16
N ILE A 91 -4.74 4.91 -3.76
CA ILE A 91 -4.72 5.39 -2.37
C ILE A 91 -5.53 4.44 -1.49
N VAL A 92 -6.77 4.09 -1.87
CA VAL A 92 -7.61 3.19 -1.07
C VAL A 92 -6.95 1.83 -0.86
N ALA A 93 -6.40 1.23 -1.91
CA ALA A 93 -5.66 -0.04 -1.79
C ALA A 93 -4.42 0.10 -0.88
N GLY A 94 -3.70 1.23 -1.00
CA GLY A 94 -2.57 1.57 -0.14
C GLY A 94 -2.96 1.76 1.33
N THR A 95 -4.07 2.43 1.60
CA THR A 95 -4.60 2.67 2.95
C THR A 95 -5.03 1.38 3.63
N ILE A 96 -5.68 0.46 2.91
CA ILE A 96 -6.06 -0.85 3.46
C ILE A 96 -4.81 -1.63 3.90
N HIS A 97 -3.79 -1.71 3.03
CA HIS A 97 -2.53 -2.37 3.37
C HIS A 97 -1.80 -1.65 4.52
N GLY A 98 -1.68 -0.33 4.45
CA GLY A 98 -1.04 0.49 5.49
C GLY A 98 -1.74 0.35 6.85
N SER A 99 -3.07 0.24 6.88
CA SER A 99 -3.84 0.05 8.11
C SER A 99 -3.58 -1.32 8.74
N ALA A 100 -3.40 -2.38 7.95
CA ALA A 100 -3.03 -3.70 8.47
C ALA A 100 -1.64 -3.69 9.13
N VAL A 101 -0.67 -3.01 8.49
CA VAL A 101 0.68 -2.84 9.04
C VAL A 101 0.66 -1.96 10.30
N GLY A 102 -0.09 -0.86 10.27
CA GLY A 102 -0.28 0.02 11.42
C GLY A 102 -0.95 -0.68 12.61
N LEU A 103 -1.95 -1.53 12.34
CA LEU A 103 -2.58 -2.36 13.36
C LEU A 103 -1.60 -3.34 14.00
N PHE A 104 -0.76 -3.99 13.19
CA PHE A 104 0.31 -4.85 13.73
C PHE A 104 1.25 -4.07 14.66
N ALA A 105 1.73 -2.90 14.22
CA ALA A 105 2.59 -2.05 15.04
C ALA A 105 1.89 -1.59 16.33
N PHE A 106 0.61 -1.21 16.25
CA PHE A 106 -0.19 -0.84 17.42
C PHE A 106 -0.31 -2.00 18.42
N VAL A 107 -0.58 -3.22 17.95
CA VAL A 107 -0.68 -4.40 18.82
C VAL A 107 0.66 -4.71 19.49
N CYS A 108 1.77 -4.65 18.73
CA CYS A 108 3.11 -4.84 19.27
C CYS A 108 3.48 -3.83 20.36
N LEU A 109 3.07 -2.57 20.21
CA LEU A 109 3.47 -1.51 21.15
C LEU A 109 2.55 -1.39 22.36
N TYR A 110 1.25 -1.65 22.21
CA TYR A 110 0.25 -1.28 23.22
C TYR A 110 -0.63 -2.42 23.74
N VAL A 111 -0.81 -3.52 23.01
CA VAL A 111 -1.78 -4.55 23.38
C VAL A 111 -1.11 -5.76 24.01
N VAL A 112 -0.09 -6.29 23.34
CA VAL A 112 0.73 -7.39 23.86
C VAL A 112 2.20 -6.97 23.76
N PRO A 113 2.62 -5.98 24.55
CA PRO A 113 4.03 -5.64 24.62
C PRO A 113 4.82 -6.87 25.07
N ASP A 114 5.92 -7.14 24.36
CA ASP A 114 6.90 -8.19 24.69
C ASP A 114 7.38 -8.10 26.16
#